data_AF-R5V6J8-F1
#
_entry.id   AF-R5V6J8-F1
#
_cell.length_a   1.000
_cell.length_b   1.000
_cell.length_c   1.000
_cell.angle_alpha   90.00
_cell.angle_beta   90.00
_cell.angle_gamma   90.00
#
_symmetry.space_group_name_H-M   'P 1'
#
loop_
_entity.id
_entity.type
_entity.pdbx_description
1 polymer ?
#
loop_
_entity_poly.entity_id
_entity_poly.type
_entity_poly.pdbx_seq_one_letter_code
_entity_poly.pdbx_strand_id
1 'polypeptide(L)'
;MEQLTDEAIFKEIHSRYLGTPVQLSVTAKGYEPVDTVMELEKRLVVNIRRDKSFSVVFGTVKDEANRPLSGVTIQVLDLQTVSDEMGNFRLSVPLDKQQVQQRVQAFKKGYELWDFTGPVSDKIPWKIILRK
;
A
#
# COMPACT_ATOMS: atom_id res chain seq x y z
N MET A 1 -14.27 1.80 12.40
CA MET A 1 -13.36 1.15 11.43
C MET A 1 -14.20 0.19 10.62
N GLU A 2 -14.34 0.44 9.32
CA GLU A 2 -15.13 -0.40 8.42
C GLU A 2 -14.35 -1.70 8.17
N GLN A 3 -14.91 -2.84 8.57
CA GLN A 3 -14.29 -4.14 8.34
C GLN A 3 -14.64 -4.57 6.92
N LEU A 4 -13.65 -4.50 6.02
CA LEU A 4 -13.81 -5.04 4.66
C LEU A 4 -13.95 -6.56 4.78
N THR A 5 -15.13 -7.07 4.44
CA THR A 5 -15.40 -8.51 4.36
C THR A 5 -15.49 -8.91 2.90
N ASP A 6 -14.72 -9.92 2.52
CA ASP A 6 -14.82 -10.59 1.23
C ASP A 6 -15.19 -12.07 1.45
N GLU A 7 -15.79 -12.71 0.45
CA GLU A 7 -16.29 -14.08 0.56
C GLU A 7 -15.73 -14.96 -0.57
N ALA A 8 -15.08 -16.05 -0.19
CA ALA A 8 -14.69 -17.12 -1.09
C ALA A 8 -15.58 -18.34 -0.86
N ILE A 9 -16.14 -18.90 -1.93
CA ILE A 9 -17.05 -20.06 -1.87
C ILE A 9 -16.34 -21.29 -2.42
N PHE A 10 -16.14 -22.27 -1.56
CA PHE A 10 -15.66 -23.61 -1.92
C PHE A 10 -16.86 -24.57 -1.94
N LYS A 11 -17.14 -25.15 -3.11
CA LYS A 11 -18.27 -26.08 -3.31
C LYS A 11 -17.78 -27.53 -3.30
N GLU A 12 -18.72 -28.46 -3.21
CA GLU A 12 -18.48 -29.90 -3.36
C GLU A 12 -17.54 -30.52 -2.31
N ILE A 13 -17.38 -29.85 -1.16
CA ILE A 13 -16.72 -30.48 -0.01
C ILE A 13 -17.69 -31.49 0.60
N HIS A 14 -17.32 -32.76 0.54
CA HIS A 14 -18.14 -33.85 1.03
C HIS A 14 -18.41 -33.71 2.54
N SER A 15 -19.66 -33.91 2.96
CA SER A 15 -20.13 -33.69 4.35
C SER A 15 -19.35 -34.49 5.40
N ARG A 16 -18.78 -35.64 5.03
CA ARG A 16 -17.90 -36.45 5.89
C ARG A 16 -16.71 -35.70 6.50
N TYR A 17 -16.31 -34.58 5.90
CA TYR A 17 -15.17 -33.78 6.37
C TYR A 17 -15.59 -32.68 7.36
N LEU A 18 -16.89 -32.44 7.56
CA LEU A 18 -17.35 -31.47 8.57
C LEU A 18 -16.87 -31.89 9.97
N GLY A 19 -16.39 -30.92 10.75
CA GLY A 19 -15.77 -31.15 12.06
C GLY A 19 -14.37 -31.77 12.02
N THR A 20 -13.79 -31.99 10.83
CA THR A 20 -12.40 -32.44 10.72
C THR A 20 -11.44 -31.25 10.59
N PRO A 21 -10.22 -31.33 11.15
CA PRO A 21 -9.23 -30.27 11.01
C PRO A 21 -8.79 -30.15 9.55
N VAL A 22 -8.84 -28.93 9.02
CA VAL A 22 -8.37 -28.57 7.69
C VAL A 22 -7.32 -27.47 7.78
N GLN A 23 -6.28 -27.57 6.96
CA GLN A 23 -5.30 -26.51 6.81
C GLN A 23 -5.80 -25.45 5.82
N LEU A 24 -5.69 -24.18 6.21
CA LEU A 24 -6.04 -23.03 5.39
C LEU A 24 -4.83 -22.12 5.25
N SER A 25 -4.45 -21.84 4.00
CA SER A 25 -3.42 -20.87 3.66
C SER A 25 -4.03 -19.74 2.84
N VAL A 26 -3.88 -18.50 3.30
CA VAL A 26 -4.36 -17.29 2.64
C VAL A 26 -3.17 -16.37 2.40
N THR A 27 -2.98 -15.97 1.15
CA THR A 27 -1.96 -15.00 0.75
C THR A 27 -2.58 -13.94 -0.16
N ALA A 28 -2.24 -12.67 0.10
CA ALA A 28 -2.70 -11.54 -0.70
C ALA A 28 -1.67 -10.42 -0.64
N LYS A 29 -1.54 -9.66 -1.73
CA LYS A 29 -0.61 -8.52 -1.78
C LYS A 29 -1.05 -7.44 -0.78
N GLY A 30 -0.14 -7.04 0.12
CA GLY A 30 -0.41 -6.03 1.13
C GLY A 30 -1.04 -6.56 2.42
N TYR A 31 -0.99 -7.87 2.63
CA TYR A 31 -1.50 -8.54 3.82
C TYR A 31 -0.47 -9.54 4.35
N GLU A 32 -0.44 -9.72 5.66
CA GLU A 32 0.32 -10.78 6.31
C GLU A 32 -0.26 -12.15 5.87
N PRO A 33 0.58 -13.11 5.46
CA PRO A 33 0.12 -14.45 5.12
C PRO A 33 -0.47 -15.12 6.35
N VAL A 34 -1.56 -15.85 6.17
CA VAL A 34 -2.17 -16.68 7.21
C VAL A 34 -2.01 -18.13 6.81
N ASP A 35 -1.41 -18.93 7.69
CA ASP A 35 -1.37 -20.39 7.58
C ASP A 35 -1.85 -20.95 8.93
N THR A 36 -2.98 -21.65 8.90
CA THR A 36 -3.69 -22.06 10.12
C THR A 36 -4.42 -23.39 9.92
N VAL A 37 -4.79 -24.01 11.03
CA VAL A 37 -5.63 -25.21 11.06
C VAL A 37 -6.92 -24.85 11.77
N MET A 38 -8.06 -25.14 11.15
CA MET A 38 -9.39 -24.89 11.68
C MET A 38 -10.27 -26.13 11.49
N GLU A 39 -11.26 -26.33 12.35
CA GLU A 39 -12.28 -27.35 12.10
C GLU A 39 -13.14 -26.93 10.91
N LEU A 40 -13.37 -27.83 9.96
CA LEU A 40 -14.18 -27.52 8.78
C LEU A 40 -15.65 -27.32 9.18
N GLU A 41 -16.12 -26.10 8.96
CA GLU A 41 -17.51 -25.70 9.16
C GLU A 41 -18.13 -25.20 7.86
N LYS A 42 -19.46 -25.03 7.85
CA LYS A 42 -20.17 -24.44 6.68
C LYS A 42 -19.71 -23.02 6.35
N ARG A 43 -19.24 -22.29 7.36
CA ARG A 43 -18.69 -20.93 7.23
C ARG A 43 -17.48 -20.82 8.14
N LEU A 44 -16.35 -20.47 7.56
CA LEU A 44 -15.12 -20.17 8.27
C LEU A 44 -14.79 -18.70 8.11
N VAL A 45 -14.31 -18.09 9.18
CA VAL A 45 -13.86 -16.69 9.18
C VAL A 45 -12.37 -16.69 9.47
N VAL A 46 -11.59 -16.24 8.49
CA VAL A 46 -10.15 -16.07 8.61
C VAL A 46 -9.85 -14.59 8.75
N ASN A 47 -9.27 -14.19 9.88
CA ASN A 47 -8.86 -12.82 10.10
C ASN A 47 -7.52 -12.55 9.38
N ILE A 48 -7.52 -11.65 8.41
CA ILE A 48 -6.31 -11.18 7.73
C ILE A 48 -5.93 -9.79 8.21
N ARG A 49 -4.62 -9.48 8.20
CA ARG A 49 -4.08 -8.18 8.62
C ARG A 49 -3.28 -7.56 7.49
N ARG A 50 -3.38 -6.24 7.33
CA ARG A 50 -2.53 -5.49 6.41
C ARG A 50 -1.07 -5.59 6.87
N ASP A 51 -0.15 -5.78 5.93
CA ASP A 51 1.28 -5.69 6.20
C ASP A 51 1.78 -4.22 6.11
N LYS A 52 3.09 -4.03 6.19
CA LYS A 52 3.71 -2.70 6.08
C LYS A 52 4.08 -2.28 4.65
N SER A 53 3.76 -3.10 3.64
CA SER A 53 4.23 -2.88 2.25
C SER A 53 3.69 -1.60 1.60
N PHE A 54 2.56 -1.08 2.10
CA PHE A 54 1.96 0.18 1.66
C PHE A 54 2.02 1.30 2.71
N SER A 55 2.80 1.11 3.77
CA SER A 55 2.86 2.04 4.91
C SER A 55 3.70 3.29 4.67
N VAL A 56 4.39 3.36 3.53
CA VAL A 56 5.29 4.47 3.21
C VAL A 56 5.29 4.80 1.72
N VAL A 57 5.25 6.09 1.41
CA VAL A 57 5.55 6.64 0.09
C VAL A 57 6.86 7.41 0.23
N PHE A 58 7.90 6.97 -0.47
CA PHE A 58 9.24 7.55 -0.38
C PHE A 58 9.88 7.62 -1.76
N GLY A 59 10.85 8.51 -1.91
CA GLY A 59 11.49 8.70 -3.21
C GLY A 59 12.41 9.91 -3.25
N THR A 60 12.67 10.34 -4.48
CA THR A 60 13.50 11.51 -4.77
C THR A 60 12.77 12.46 -5.71
N VAL A 61 13.07 13.75 -5.55
CA VAL A 61 12.62 14.81 -6.44
C VAL A 61 13.83 15.50 -7.07
N LYS A 62 13.80 15.62 -8.39
CA LYS A 62 14.84 16.29 -9.17
C LYS A 62 14.23 17.21 -10.23
N ASP A 63 15.04 18.06 -10.82
CA ASP A 63 14.69 18.79 -12.04
C ASP A 63 15.09 18.02 -13.30
N GLU A 64 14.76 18.58 -14.47
CA GLU A 64 15.09 18.02 -15.79
C GLU A 64 16.60 17.92 -16.05
N ALA A 65 17.42 18.71 -15.34
CA ALA A 65 18.89 18.64 -15.36
C ALA A 65 19.43 17.60 -14.35
N ASN A 66 18.56 16.76 -13.77
CA ASN A 66 18.87 15.71 -12.80
C ASN A 66 19.49 16.25 -11.49
N ARG A 67 19.26 17.53 -11.16
CA ARG A 67 19.68 18.14 -9.90
C ARG A 67 18.63 17.88 -8.82
N PRO A 68 19.03 17.51 -7.59
CA PRO A 68 18.10 17.31 -6.50
C PRO A 68 17.36 18.61 -6.14
N LEU A 69 16.07 18.50 -5.82
CA LEU A 69 15.25 19.64 -5.42
C LEU A 69 14.80 19.50 -3.98
N SER A 70 15.28 20.41 -3.13
CA SER A 70 14.84 20.56 -1.75
C SER A 70 13.60 21.44 -1.64
N GLY A 71 12.83 21.29 -0.56
CA GLY A 71 11.67 22.15 -0.31
C GLY A 71 10.53 21.96 -1.31
N VAL A 72 10.42 20.78 -1.92
CA VAL A 72 9.25 20.39 -2.72
C VAL A 72 8.20 19.86 -1.76
N THR A 73 6.96 20.31 -1.89
CA THR A 73 5.83 19.75 -1.12
C THR A 73 5.33 18.51 -1.83
N ILE A 74 5.36 17.35 -1.17
CA ILE A 74 4.79 16.10 -1.66
C ILE A 74 3.49 15.86 -0.91
N GLN A 75 2.38 15.70 -1.64
CA GLN A 75 1.06 15.45 -1.09
C GLN A 75 0.55 14.07 -1.55
N VAL A 76 -0.01 13.32 -0.59
CA VAL A 76 -0.69 12.04 -0.83
C VAL A 76 -1.96 12.04 0.01
N LEU A 77 -3.13 12.03 -0.64
CA LEU A 77 -4.42 12.25 0.03
C LEU A 77 -4.42 13.58 0.82
N ASP A 78 -4.71 13.53 2.11
CA ASP A 78 -4.65 14.62 3.08
C ASP A 78 -3.32 14.68 3.86
N LEU A 79 -2.33 13.87 3.47
CA LEU A 79 -1.02 13.81 4.09
C LEU A 79 0.00 14.60 3.24
N GLN A 80 0.98 15.22 3.89
CA GLN A 80 2.04 15.95 3.20
C GLN A 80 3.40 15.79 3.87
N THR A 81 4.46 15.86 3.07
CA THR A 81 5.85 15.95 3.51
C THR A 81 6.62 16.90 2.60
N VAL A 82 7.86 17.21 2.97
CA VAL A 82 8.73 18.10 2.20
C VAL A 82 10.04 17.38 1.86
N SER A 83 10.56 17.59 0.65
CA SER A 83 11.86 17.04 0.28
C SER A 83 13.04 17.73 1.00
N ASP A 84 14.02 16.93 1.41
CA ASP A 84 15.24 17.39 2.07
C ASP A 84 16.25 18.04 1.10
N GLU A 85 17.41 18.46 1.60
CA GLU A 85 18.48 19.09 0.81
C GLU A 85 19.01 18.22 -0.34
N MET A 86 18.92 16.89 -0.19
CA MET A 86 19.32 15.92 -1.20
C MET A 86 18.15 15.54 -2.14
N GLY A 87 17.00 16.18 -1.97
CA GLY A 87 15.78 15.92 -2.73
C GLY A 87 15.06 14.63 -2.32
N ASN A 88 15.43 13.99 -1.22
CA ASN A 88 14.72 12.80 -0.74
C ASN A 88 13.46 13.21 0.01
N PHE A 89 12.45 12.35 -0.04
CA PHE A 89 11.26 12.50 0.80
C PHE A 89 10.80 11.15 1.33
N ARG A 90 10.10 11.20 2.46
CA ARG A 90 9.46 10.04 3.08
C ARG A 90 8.16 10.48 3.74
N LEU A 91 7.08 9.77 3.46
CA LEU A 91 5.76 10.02 4.01
C LEU A 91 5.16 8.71 4.51
N SER A 92 4.80 8.66 5.79
CA SER A 92 4.11 7.51 6.38
C SER A 92 2.62 7.56 6.08
N VAL A 93 2.06 6.44 5.63
CA VAL A 93 0.64 6.28 5.30
C VAL A 93 -0.06 5.44 6.39
N PRO A 94 -1.01 6.03 7.13
CA PRO A 94 -1.83 5.32 8.13
C PRO A 94 -2.57 4.13 7.54
N LEU A 95 -2.81 3.10 8.35
CA LEU A 95 -3.35 1.80 7.93
C LEU A 95 -4.67 1.91 7.16
N ASP A 96 -5.56 2.77 7.62
CA ASP A 96 -6.88 3.05 7.04
C ASP A 96 -6.82 3.75 5.69
N LYS A 97 -5.67 4.35 5.35
CA LYS A 97 -5.42 5.05 4.08
C LYS A 97 -4.51 4.27 3.13
N GLN A 98 -4.05 3.07 3.51
CA GLN A 98 -3.17 2.27 2.69
C GLN A 98 -3.90 1.69 1.49
N GLN A 99 -3.35 1.93 0.30
CA GLN A 99 -3.88 1.47 -0.97
C GLN A 99 -2.74 0.94 -1.85
N VAL A 100 -3.07 0.01 -2.73
CA VAL A 100 -2.11 -0.59 -3.68
C VAL A 100 -1.55 0.48 -4.62
N GLN A 101 -2.36 1.49 -4.95
CA GLN A 101 -1.98 2.67 -5.72
C GLN A 101 -2.33 3.92 -4.93
N GLN A 102 -1.52 4.97 -5.08
CA GLN A 102 -1.78 6.28 -4.48
C GLN A 102 -1.58 7.36 -5.53
N ARG A 103 -2.42 8.40 -5.46
CA ARG A 103 -2.18 9.66 -6.18
C ARG A 103 -1.17 10.49 -5.39
N VAL A 104 -0.07 10.82 -6.03
CA VAL A 104 1.03 11.61 -5.46
C VAL A 104 1.14 12.89 -6.26
N GLN A 105 1.11 14.02 -5.56
CA GLN A 105 1.30 15.34 -6.14
C GLN A 105 2.59 15.94 -5.60
N ALA A 106 3.37 16.60 -6.44
CA ALA A 106 4.56 17.32 -6.05
C ALA A 106 4.52 18.75 -6.58
N PHE A 107 4.68 19.70 -5.66
CA PHE A 107 4.57 21.12 -5.93
C PHE A 107 5.78 21.89 -5.42
N LYS A 108 6.29 22.79 -6.26
CA LYS A 108 7.28 23.80 -5.89
C LYS A 108 7.05 25.06 -6.72
N LYS A 109 7.10 26.24 -6.09
CA LYS A 109 6.97 27.52 -6.80
C LYS A 109 7.98 27.63 -7.95
N GLY A 110 7.51 28.00 -9.13
CA GLY A 110 8.33 28.13 -10.34
C GLY A 110 8.58 26.80 -11.07
N TYR A 111 7.83 25.74 -10.72
CA TYR A 111 7.77 24.47 -11.42
C TYR A 111 6.31 24.12 -11.71
N GLU A 112 6.07 23.33 -12.75
CA GLU A 112 4.78 22.73 -13.05
C GLU A 112 4.36 21.76 -11.94
N LEU A 113 3.04 21.64 -11.72
CA LEU A 113 2.49 20.61 -10.83
C LEU A 113 2.78 19.23 -11.43
N TRP A 114 3.45 18.38 -10.65
CA TRP A 114 3.57 16.97 -10.98
C TRP A 114 2.45 16.20 -10.26
N ASP A 115 1.71 15.37 -11.01
CA ASP A 115 0.55 14.62 -10.51
C ASP A 115 0.50 13.26 -11.17
N PHE A 116 0.59 12.20 -10.37
CA PHE A 116 0.61 10.83 -10.88
C PHE A 116 -0.03 9.86 -9.89
N THR A 117 -0.78 8.89 -10.42
CA THR A 117 -1.29 7.76 -9.64
C THR A 117 -0.48 6.51 -9.98
N GLY A 118 0.12 5.90 -8.97
CA GLY A 118 1.08 4.81 -9.15
C GLY A 118 1.14 3.84 -7.99
N PRO A 119 1.80 2.68 -8.16
CA PRO A 119 1.87 1.64 -7.14
C PRO A 119 2.69 2.09 -5.92
N VAL A 120 2.23 1.74 -4.72
CA VAL A 120 2.99 1.93 -3.48
C VAL A 120 3.84 0.69 -3.20
N SER A 121 5.06 0.94 -2.74
CA SER A 121 5.97 -0.09 -2.24
C SER A 121 6.89 0.51 -1.19
N ASP A 122 7.12 -0.22 -0.11
CA ASP A 122 8.14 0.05 0.89
C ASP A 122 9.59 -0.24 0.41
N LYS A 123 9.75 -0.80 -0.79
CA LYS A 123 11.03 -1.18 -1.40
C LYS A 123 11.37 -0.39 -2.65
N ILE A 124 10.37 0.02 -3.43
CA ILE A 124 10.58 0.72 -4.71
C ILE A 124 10.35 2.22 -4.51
N PRO A 125 11.41 3.06 -4.67
CA PRO A 125 11.28 4.50 -4.51
C PRO A 125 10.58 5.15 -5.70
N TRP A 126 9.85 6.22 -5.43
CA TRP A 126 9.30 7.10 -6.45
C TRP A 126 10.39 8.02 -7.01
N LYS A 127 10.36 8.25 -8.32
CA LYS A 127 11.28 9.16 -9.01
C LYS A 127 10.47 10.28 -9.63
N ILE A 128 10.50 11.45 -8.99
CA ILE A 128 9.74 12.63 -9.41
C ILE A 128 10.69 13.59 -10.13
N ILE A 129 10.31 14.00 -11.33
CA ILE A 129 11.02 15.02 -12.10
C ILE A 129 10.08 16.21 -12.28
N LEU A 130 10.44 17.36 -11.71
CA LEU A 130 9.71 18.61 -11.89
C LEU A 130 10.26 19.38 -13.08
N ARG A 131 9.34 19.92 -13.88
CA ARG A 131 9.62 20.75 -15.06
C ARG A 131 9.29 22.20 -14.77
N LYS A 132 9.91 23.13 -15.50
CA LYS A 132 9.67 24.56 -15.36
C LYS A 132 8.74 25.08 -16.44
#